data_AF-A0A0K3BJT8-F1
#
_entry.id   AF-A0A0K3BJT8-F1
#
_cell.length_a   1.000
_cell.length_b   1.000
_cell.length_c   1.000
_cell.angle_alpha   90.00
_cell.angle_beta   90.00
_cell.angle_gamma   90.00
#
_symmetry.space_group_name_H-M   'P 1'
#
loop_
_entity.id
_entity.type
_entity.pdbx_description
1 polymer ?
#
loop_
_entity_poly.entity_id
_entity_poly.type
_entity_poly.pdbx_seq_one_letter_code
_entity_poly.pdbx_strand_id
1 'polypeptide(L)'
;MLNKLTQVEAGERAYMDFRKLSRIELRQLPTYHELVILLDAYGVPSCDYGQYLGLWELASQRPWWRQFDLGDTRYVRMEDEAARKVEFQLGQIPTLLQTEAHARKTLAKQNASLVPDLVAFRMRQQKRLTTEPLLEFHALIHESVLRRGVDRAQRCCPACDQPGKVTHADPRPVAITLVPCAQRIRPAARRSVQT
;
A
#
# COMPACT_ATOMS: atom_id res chain seq x y z
N MET A 1 6.62 36.04 -4.63
CA MET A 1 5.36 36.51 -4.01
C MET A 1 4.36 35.38 -4.11
N LEU A 2 3.83 34.88 -3.00
CA LEU A 2 2.70 33.94 -3.04
C LEU A 2 1.46 34.73 -3.49
N ASN A 3 0.94 34.37 -4.66
CA ASN A 3 -0.25 34.98 -5.25
C ASN A 3 -1.46 34.65 -4.34
N LYS A 4 -1.92 35.61 -3.53
CA LYS A 4 -3.05 35.40 -2.58
C LYS A 4 -4.38 35.57 -3.32
N LEU A 5 -4.69 34.62 -4.20
CA LEU A 5 -6.01 34.54 -4.84
C LEU A 5 -7.02 33.93 -3.87
N THR A 6 -8.20 34.52 -3.78
CA THR A 6 -9.37 33.84 -3.21
C THR A 6 -9.87 32.77 -4.18
N GLN A 7 -10.62 31.78 -3.70
CA GLN A 7 -11.24 30.77 -4.57
C GLN A 7 -12.16 31.39 -5.62
N VAL A 8 -12.81 32.53 -5.32
CA VAL A 8 -13.68 33.21 -6.30
C VAL A 8 -12.82 33.80 -7.43
N GLU A 9 -11.77 34.54 -7.11
CA GLU A 9 -10.86 35.14 -8.09
C GLU A 9 -10.12 34.07 -8.92
N ALA A 10 -9.71 32.97 -8.27
CA ALA A 10 -9.10 31.83 -8.97
C ALA A 10 -10.09 31.17 -9.94
N GLY A 11 -11.36 31.04 -9.56
CA GLY A 11 -12.42 30.53 -10.42
C GLY A 11 -12.65 31.42 -11.63
N GLU A 12 -12.75 32.73 -11.43
CA GLU A 12 -12.89 33.70 -12.53
C GLU A 12 -11.74 33.61 -13.53
N ARG A 13 -10.50 33.57 -13.02
CA ARG A 13 -9.29 33.48 -13.85
C ARG A 13 -9.15 32.14 -14.57
N ALA A 14 -9.64 31.07 -13.96
CA ALA A 14 -9.68 29.73 -14.53
C ALA A 14 -10.94 29.45 -15.37
N TYR A 15 -11.83 30.44 -15.55
CA TYR A 15 -13.13 30.27 -16.21
C TYR A 15 -13.96 29.10 -15.64
N MET A 16 -13.90 28.90 -14.32
CA MET A 16 -14.64 27.86 -13.59
C MET A 16 -15.54 28.45 -12.49
N ASP A 17 -16.74 27.90 -12.35
CA ASP A 17 -17.63 28.24 -11.23
C ASP A 17 -16.99 27.88 -9.87
N PHE A 18 -17.24 28.71 -8.87
CA PHE A 18 -16.73 28.55 -7.51
C PHE A 18 -16.98 27.14 -6.94
N ARG A 19 -18.16 26.56 -7.15
CA ARG A 19 -18.48 25.22 -6.61
C ARG A 19 -17.63 24.14 -7.27
N LYS A 20 -17.32 24.30 -8.56
CA LYS A 20 -16.47 23.36 -9.31
C LYS A 20 -15.03 23.46 -8.82
N LEU A 21 -14.49 24.68 -8.71
CA LEU A 21 -13.14 24.88 -8.19
C LEU A 21 -13.00 24.37 -6.75
N SER A 22 -13.98 24.67 -5.90
CA SER A 22 -14.02 24.18 -4.52
C SER A 22 -13.97 22.64 -4.45
N ARG A 23 -14.70 21.92 -5.31
CA ARG A 23 -14.61 20.45 -5.36
C ARG A 23 -13.22 19.98 -5.78
N ILE A 24 -12.61 20.63 -6.76
CA ILE A 24 -11.26 20.30 -7.24
C ILE A 24 -10.25 20.45 -6.09
N GLU A 25 -10.25 21.59 -5.40
CA GLU A 25 -9.38 21.83 -4.25
C GLU A 25 -9.65 20.86 -3.08
N LEU A 26 -10.90 20.39 -2.93
CA LEU A 26 -11.30 19.45 -1.89
C LEU A 26 -11.08 17.96 -2.23
N ARG A 27 -10.43 17.62 -3.35
CA ARG A 27 -9.96 16.28 -3.81
C ARG A 27 -10.57 15.77 -5.11
N GLN A 28 -11.45 16.52 -5.78
CA GLN A 28 -11.89 16.10 -7.12
C GLN A 28 -10.71 16.23 -8.09
N LEU A 29 -10.30 15.12 -8.72
CA LEU A 29 -9.26 15.17 -9.74
C LEU A 29 -9.79 15.98 -10.94
N PRO A 30 -9.12 17.08 -11.36
CA PRO A 30 -9.52 17.82 -12.55
C PRO A 30 -9.23 17.00 -13.82
N THR A 31 -9.84 17.37 -14.94
CA THR A 31 -9.39 16.91 -16.27
C THR A 31 -8.03 17.52 -16.61
N TYR A 32 -7.35 16.94 -17.62
CA TYR A 32 -6.08 17.47 -18.10
C TYR A 32 -6.16 18.96 -18.46
N HIS A 33 -7.19 19.36 -19.23
CA HIS A 33 -7.37 20.75 -19.64
C HIS A 33 -7.67 21.67 -18.45
N GLU A 34 -8.49 21.22 -17.50
CA GLU A 34 -8.78 21.98 -16.28
C GLU A 34 -7.52 22.21 -15.45
N LEU A 35 -6.64 21.21 -15.33
CA LEU A 35 -5.37 21.37 -14.64
C LEU A 35 -4.49 22.43 -15.32
N VAL A 36 -4.34 22.38 -16.64
CA VAL A 36 -3.54 23.36 -17.40
C VAL A 36 -4.06 24.78 -17.19
N ILE A 37 -5.38 24.97 -17.22
CA ILE A 37 -6.02 26.27 -16.96
C ILE A 37 -5.76 26.74 -15.53
N LEU A 38 -5.83 25.83 -14.54
CA LEU A 38 -5.55 26.16 -13.14
C LEU A 38 -4.09 26.53 -12.90
N LEU A 39 -3.14 25.85 -13.56
CA LEU A 39 -1.72 26.19 -13.47
C LEU A 39 -1.45 27.61 -13.99
N ASP A 40 -2.08 27.98 -15.11
CA ASP A 40 -2.00 29.34 -15.67
C ASP A 40 -2.64 30.38 -14.73
N ALA A 41 -3.84 30.08 -14.21
CA ALA A 41 -4.55 30.95 -13.28
C ALA A 41 -3.76 31.20 -11.98
N TYR A 42 -3.08 30.18 -11.46
CA TYR A 42 -2.21 30.32 -10.28
C TYR A 42 -0.85 30.94 -10.59
N GLY A 43 -0.50 31.17 -11.87
CA GLY A 43 0.73 31.83 -12.29
C GLY A 43 1.95 30.92 -12.30
N VAL A 44 1.75 29.61 -12.49
CA VAL A 44 2.86 28.67 -12.70
C VAL A 44 3.45 28.92 -14.09
N PRO A 45 4.77 29.11 -14.24
CA PRO A 45 5.38 29.21 -15.56
C PRO A 45 5.18 27.92 -16.36
N SER A 46 4.91 28.05 -17.66
CA SER A 46 4.65 26.88 -18.53
C SER A 46 5.81 25.88 -18.59
N CYS A 47 7.05 26.33 -18.37
CA CYS A 47 8.22 25.45 -18.26
C CYS A 47 8.15 24.49 -17.06
N ASP A 48 7.37 24.82 -16.03
CA ASP A 48 7.26 24.03 -14.79
C ASP A 48 6.03 23.08 -14.79
N TYR A 49 5.19 23.13 -15.82
CA TYR A 49 3.96 22.32 -15.90
C TYR A 49 4.23 20.82 -15.82
N GLY A 50 5.37 20.37 -16.34
CA GLY A 50 5.72 18.95 -16.43
C GLY A 50 5.64 18.21 -15.09
N GLN A 51 6.02 18.86 -13.98
CA GLN A 51 5.97 18.24 -12.65
C GLN A 51 4.51 18.00 -12.19
N TYR A 52 3.63 18.97 -12.41
CA TYR A 52 2.20 18.88 -12.06
C TYR A 52 1.45 17.91 -12.97
N LEU A 53 1.74 17.92 -14.26
CA LEU A 53 1.18 16.96 -15.22
C LEU A 53 1.62 15.53 -14.89
N GLY A 54 2.86 15.33 -14.45
CA GLY A 54 3.33 14.04 -13.94
C GLY A 54 2.54 13.56 -12.72
N LEU A 55 2.28 14.45 -11.75
CA LEU A 55 1.43 14.12 -10.59
C LEU A 55 -0.01 13.81 -10.99
N TRP A 56 -0.56 14.54 -11.95
CA TRP A 56 -1.90 14.29 -12.47
C TRP A 56 -1.99 12.95 -13.17
N GLU A 57 -0.99 12.58 -13.98
CA GLU A 57 -0.92 11.27 -14.63
C GLU A 57 -0.88 10.14 -13.59
N LEU A 58 -0.08 10.29 -12.54
CA LEU A 58 -0.05 9.33 -11.43
C LEU A 58 -1.41 9.22 -10.72
N ALA A 59 -2.10 10.34 -10.52
CA ALA A 59 -3.41 10.36 -9.87
C ALA A 59 -4.56 9.88 -10.77
N SER A 60 -4.43 10.02 -12.09
CA SER A 60 -5.43 9.60 -13.08
C SER A 60 -5.35 8.10 -13.38
N GLN A 61 -4.18 7.48 -13.15
CA GLN A 61 -3.98 6.05 -13.31
C GLN A 61 -5.04 5.25 -12.56
N ARG A 62 -5.60 4.26 -13.24
CA ARG A 62 -6.63 3.40 -12.66
C ARG A 62 -5.97 2.45 -11.65
N PRO A 63 -6.33 2.51 -10.35
CA PRO A 63 -5.75 1.58 -9.40
C PRO A 63 -6.05 0.13 -9.77
N TRP A 64 -5.02 -0.71 -9.73
CA TRP A 64 -5.09 -2.12 -10.15
C TRP A 64 -6.10 -2.92 -9.32
N TRP A 65 -6.39 -2.50 -8.08
CA TRP A 65 -7.33 -3.18 -7.21
C TRP A 65 -8.80 -2.93 -7.54
N ARG A 66 -9.13 -1.95 -8.39
CA ARG A 66 -10.52 -1.66 -8.81
C ARG A 66 -11.19 -2.80 -9.58
N GLN A 67 -10.43 -3.78 -10.05
CA GLN A 67 -10.98 -4.98 -10.69
C GLN A 67 -11.53 -6.00 -9.68
N PHE A 68 -11.20 -5.86 -8.40
CA PHE A 68 -11.66 -6.74 -7.33
C PHE A 68 -12.75 -6.04 -6.53
N ASP A 69 -13.79 -6.80 -6.15
CA ASP A 69 -14.87 -6.31 -5.29
C ASP A 69 -14.41 -6.29 -3.82
N LEU A 70 -13.56 -5.33 -3.50
CA LEU A 70 -13.03 -5.11 -2.16
C LEU A 70 -13.90 -4.09 -1.46
N GLY A 71 -14.43 -4.43 -0.27
CA GLY A 71 -15.23 -3.52 0.53
C GLY A 71 -14.48 -2.21 0.85
N ASP A 72 -13.58 -2.23 1.83
CA ASP A 72 -12.76 -1.06 2.18
C ASP A 72 -11.37 -1.13 1.53
N THR A 73 -11.07 -0.17 0.63
CA THR A 73 -9.81 -0.10 -0.12
C THR A 73 -8.79 0.87 0.47
N ARG A 74 -9.10 1.54 1.60
CA ARG A 74 -8.19 2.54 2.21
C ARG A 74 -6.84 1.94 2.58
N TYR A 75 -6.85 0.75 3.18
CA TYR A 75 -5.63 0.05 3.55
C TYR A 75 -4.85 -0.42 2.32
N VAL A 76 -5.53 -0.91 1.29
CA VAL A 76 -4.91 -1.38 0.05
C VAL A 76 -4.12 -0.25 -0.62
N ARG A 77 -4.70 0.94 -0.70
CA ARG A 77 -4.01 2.13 -1.21
C ARG A 77 -2.77 2.47 -0.41
N MET A 78 -2.87 2.49 0.93
CA MET A 78 -1.72 2.77 1.80
C MET A 78 -0.62 1.71 1.66
N GLU A 79 -0.99 0.43 1.53
CA GLU A 79 -0.04 -0.65 1.32
C GLU A 79 0.64 -0.55 -0.07
N ASP A 80 -0.11 -0.19 -1.11
CA ASP A 80 0.42 -0.07 -2.47
C ASP A 80 1.41 1.09 -2.65
N GLU A 81 1.31 2.13 -1.83
CA GLU A 81 2.28 3.25 -1.81
C GLU A 81 3.37 3.07 -0.74
N ALA A 82 3.25 2.06 0.14
CA ALA A 82 4.19 1.88 1.24
C ALA A 82 5.59 1.52 0.74
N ALA A 83 6.61 2.20 1.27
CA ALA A 83 8.00 1.80 1.14
C ALA A 83 8.38 0.69 2.15
N ARG A 84 7.74 0.70 3.32
CA ARG A 84 8.00 -0.26 4.41
C ARG A 84 6.72 -0.69 5.11
N LYS A 85 6.62 -1.98 5.43
CA LYS A 85 5.51 -2.58 6.18
C LYS A 85 6.04 -3.52 7.26
N VAL A 86 5.60 -3.31 8.50
CA VAL A 86 5.85 -4.22 9.61
C VAL A 86 4.53 -4.86 10.01
N GLU A 87 4.47 -6.19 10.06
CA GLU A 87 3.24 -6.93 10.33
C GLU A 87 3.45 -7.96 11.44
N PHE A 88 2.57 -7.95 12.44
CA PHE A 88 2.59 -8.89 13.56
C PHE A 88 1.42 -9.87 13.44
N GLN A 89 1.72 -11.17 13.47
CA GLN A 89 0.69 -12.22 13.34
C GLN A 89 0.82 -13.28 14.44
N LEU A 90 -0.29 -13.54 15.13
CA LEU A 90 -0.38 -14.53 16.22
C LEU A 90 -0.99 -15.88 15.78
N GLY A 91 -1.86 -15.86 14.78
CA GLY A 91 -2.71 -17.00 14.43
C GLY A 91 -2.59 -17.50 13.00
N GLN A 92 -1.94 -16.75 12.12
CA GLN A 92 -1.84 -17.04 10.69
C GLN A 92 -0.51 -16.57 10.12
N ILE A 93 -0.15 -17.11 8.97
CA ILE A 93 1.00 -16.61 8.20
C ILE A 93 0.60 -15.25 7.60
N PRO A 94 1.46 -14.21 7.68
CA PRO A 94 1.21 -12.92 7.02
C PRO A 94 0.83 -13.10 5.56
N THR A 95 -0.15 -12.35 5.08
CA THR A 95 -0.75 -12.57 3.74
C THR A 95 0.27 -12.46 2.61
N LEU A 96 1.21 -11.52 2.72
CA LEU A 96 2.30 -11.33 1.74
C LEU A 96 3.28 -12.51 1.67
N LEU A 97 3.33 -13.36 2.70
CA LEU A 97 4.18 -14.57 2.72
C LEU A 97 3.40 -15.83 2.34
N GLN A 98 2.09 -15.75 2.14
CA GLN A 98 1.29 -16.92 1.77
C GLN A 98 1.55 -17.31 0.33
N THR A 99 1.69 -18.60 0.09
CA THR A 99 1.57 -19.19 -1.25
C THR A 99 0.11 -19.16 -1.68
N GLU A 100 -0.12 -19.28 -2.98
CA GLU A 100 -1.46 -19.37 -3.54
C GLU A 100 -2.27 -20.53 -2.93
N ALA A 101 -1.66 -21.71 -2.79
CA ALA A 101 -2.28 -22.88 -2.19
C ALA A 101 -2.68 -22.63 -0.73
N HIS A 102 -1.84 -21.95 0.05
CA HIS A 102 -2.16 -21.59 1.43
C HIS A 102 -3.26 -20.53 1.49
N ALA A 103 -3.21 -19.50 0.64
CA ALA A 103 -4.25 -18.48 0.56
C ALA A 103 -5.62 -19.09 0.26
N ARG A 104 -5.70 -20.04 -0.70
CA ARG A 104 -6.93 -20.80 -1.00
C ARG A 104 -7.47 -21.52 0.23
N LYS A 105 -6.61 -22.18 1.02
CA LYS A 105 -7.01 -22.86 2.25
C LYS A 105 -7.50 -21.89 3.33
N THR A 106 -6.78 -20.79 3.55
CA THR A 106 -7.18 -19.76 4.53
C THR A 106 -8.52 -19.11 4.16
N LEU A 107 -8.80 -18.97 2.87
CA LEU A 107 -10.02 -18.37 2.35
C LEU A 107 -11.18 -19.37 2.17
N ALA A 108 -10.98 -20.66 2.45
CA ALA A 108 -11.98 -21.70 2.19
C ALA A 108 -13.32 -21.52 2.96
N LYS A 109 -13.32 -20.73 4.04
CA LYS A 109 -14.54 -20.37 4.80
C LYS A 109 -15.29 -19.15 4.23
N GLN A 110 -14.73 -18.46 3.25
CA GLN A 110 -15.39 -17.36 2.55
C GLN A 110 -16.39 -17.91 1.53
N ASN A 111 -17.20 -17.03 0.94
CA ASN A 111 -18.05 -17.41 -0.18
C ASN A 111 -17.20 -17.98 -1.32
N ALA A 112 -17.49 -19.20 -1.74
CA ALA A 112 -16.74 -19.93 -2.76
C ALA A 112 -16.60 -19.16 -4.08
N SER A 113 -17.60 -18.34 -4.44
CA SER A 113 -17.54 -17.50 -5.65
C SER A 113 -16.49 -16.39 -5.57
N LEU A 114 -16.15 -15.92 -4.37
CA LEU A 114 -15.18 -14.82 -4.15
C LEU A 114 -13.74 -15.31 -3.93
N VAL A 115 -13.57 -16.60 -3.59
CA VAL A 115 -12.25 -17.17 -3.27
C VAL A 115 -11.22 -16.94 -4.39
N PRO A 116 -11.53 -17.16 -5.69
CA PRO A 116 -10.57 -16.94 -6.77
C PRO A 116 -10.05 -15.50 -6.81
N ASP A 117 -10.94 -14.51 -6.71
CA ASP A 117 -10.59 -13.09 -6.76
C ASP A 117 -9.75 -12.66 -5.56
N LEU A 118 -10.12 -13.12 -4.36
CA LEU A 118 -9.37 -12.83 -3.14
C LEU A 118 -7.96 -13.45 -3.16
N VAL A 119 -7.82 -14.64 -3.75
CA VAL A 119 -6.51 -15.30 -3.94
C VAL A 119 -5.68 -14.51 -4.96
N ALA A 120 -6.26 -14.15 -6.11
CA ALA A 120 -5.59 -13.37 -7.14
C ALA A 120 -5.14 -12.00 -6.60
N PHE A 121 -5.98 -11.35 -5.79
CA PHE A 121 -5.66 -10.12 -5.08
C PHE A 121 -4.43 -10.29 -4.18
N ARG A 122 -4.40 -11.33 -3.33
CA ARG A 122 -3.24 -11.61 -2.44
C ARG A 122 -1.96 -11.88 -3.23
N MET A 123 -2.05 -12.67 -4.31
CA MET A 123 -0.88 -12.95 -5.16
C MET A 123 -0.39 -11.70 -5.87
N ARG A 124 -1.29 -10.78 -6.26
CA ARG A 124 -0.91 -9.47 -6.81
C ARG A 124 -0.21 -8.61 -5.76
N GLN A 125 -0.69 -8.57 -4.52
CA GLN A 125 -0.02 -7.85 -3.42
C GLN A 125 1.38 -8.42 -3.13
N GLN A 126 1.53 -9.75 -3.14
CA GLN A 126 2.82 -10.41 -2.90
C GLN A 126 3.91 -9.98 -3.90
N LYS A 127 3.54 -9.58 -5.13
CA LYS A 127 4.52 -9.07 -6.11
C LYS A 127 5.29 -7.84 -5.64
N ARG A 128 4.79 -7.09 -4.65
CA ARG A 128 5.53 -5.98 -4.02
C ARG A 128 6.84 -6.41 -3.35
N LEU A 129 6.98 -7.69 -3.01
CA LEU A 129 8.23 -8.23 -2.47
C LEU A 129 9.28 -8.53 -3.54
N THR A 130 8.90 -8.53 -4.82
CA THR A 130 9.74 -8.98 -5.94
C THR A 130 9.80 -8.01 -7.12
N THR A 131 8.92 -7.00 -7.16
CA THR A 131 8.81 -6.03 -8.25
C THR A 131 9.08 -4.61 -7.72
N GLU A 132 9.95 -3.87 -8.40
CA GLU A 132 10.23 -2.48 -8.06
C GLU A 132 9.00 -1.56 -8.25
N PRO A 133 8.76 -0.58 -7.36
CA PRO A 133 9.52 -0.30 -6.14
C PRO A 133 9.26 -1.35 -5.05
N LEU A 134 10.35 -1.96 -4.58
CA LEU A 134 10.30 -3.05 -3.60
C LEU A 134 9.73 -2.56 -2.27
N LEU A 135 8.87 -3.38 -1.66
CA LEU A 135 8.37 -3.17 -0.31
C LEU A 135 9.33 -3.80 0.70
N GLU A 136 9.87 -2.99 1.62
CA GLU A 136 10.57 -3.48 2.80
C GLU A 136 9.57 -4.09 3.79
N PHE A 137 9.52 -5.41 3.89
CA PHE A 137 8.56 -6.14 4.69
C PHE A 137 9.22 -6.83 5.89
N HIS A 138 8.75 -6.53 7.10
CA HIS A 138 9.18 -7.21 8.33
C HIS A 138 8.00 -7.93 8.98
N ALA A 139 8.02 -9.26 8.92
CA ALA A 139 7.04 -10.11 9.57
C ALA A 139 7.50 -10.54 10.96
N LEU A 140 6.67 -10.26 11.97
CA LEU A 140 6.81 -10.77 13.33
C LEU A 140 5.76 -11.88 13.52
N ILE A 141 6.20 -13.13 13.52
CA ILE A 141 5.31 -14.30 13.53
C ILE A 141 5.44 -15.03 14.86
N HIS A 142 4.32 -15.27 15.53
CA HIS A 142 4.32 -16.09 16.73
C HIS A 142 4.61 -17.55 16.39
N GLU A 143 5.49 -18.19 17.15
CA GLU A 143 5.97 -19.55 16.90
C GLU A 143 4.83 -20.58 16.76
N SER A 144 3.72 -20.38 17.48
CA SER A 144 2.56 -21.27 17.38
C SER A 144 1.97 -21.36 15.96
N VAL A 145 2.11 -20.31 15.15
CA VAL A 145 1.65 -20.30 13.75
C VAL A 145 2.39 -21.36 12.96
N LEU A 146 3.70 -21.50 13.17
CA LEU A 146 4.52 -22.49 12.49
C LEU A 146 4.19 -23.92 12.95
N ARG A 147 3.86 -24.09 14.23
CA ARG A 147 3.53 -25.39 14.83
C ARG A 147 2.14 -25.90 14.46
N ARG A 148 1.16 -25.02 14.23
CA ARG A 148 -0.24 -25.38 13.95
C ARG A 148 -0.51 -25.89 12.52
N GLY A 149 0.53 -26.04 11.71
CA GLY A 149 0.44 -26.68 10.40
C GLY A 149 0.64 -25.69 9.26
N VAL A 150 1.90 -25.36 9.00
CA VAL A 150 2.32 -24.88 7.68
C VAL A 150 2.35 -26.11 6.77
N ASP A 151 1.51 -26.15 5.74
CA ASP A 151 1.52 -27.28 4.80
C ASP A 151 2.84 -27.33 4.01
N ARG A 152 3.11 -28.47 3.35
CA ARG A 152 4.36 -28.65 2.61
C ARG A 152 4.50 -27.62 1.47
N ALA A 153 3.40 -27.27 0.81
CA ALA A 153 3.39 -26.28 -0.26
C ALA A 153 3.84 -24.89 0.21
N GLN A 154 3.41 -24.48 1.40
CA GLN A 154 3.79 -23.23 2.02
C GLN A 154 5.25 -23.21 2.50
N ARG A 155 5.84 -24.37 2.81
CA ARG A 155 7.27 -24.49 3.15
C ARG A 155 8.18 -24.40 1.93
N CYS A 156 7.74 -24.94 0.79
CA CYS A 156 8.47 -24.90 -0.48
C CYS A 156 8.19 -23.61 -1.28
N CYS A 157 7.74 -22.53 -0.63
CA CYS A 157 7.53 -21.26 -1.31
C CYS A 157 8.89 -20.78 -1.88
N PRO A 158 8.98 -20.43 -3.17
CA PRO A 158 10.24 -19.99 -3.78
C PRO A 158 10.80 -18.70 -3.15
N ALA A 159 9.94 -17.89 -2.52
CA ALA A 159 10.36 -16.72 -1.73
C ALA A 159 10.91 -17.09 -0.34
N CYS A 160 10.68 -18.32 0.13
CA CYS A 160 11.08 -18.81 1.46
C CYS A 160 12.27 -19.78 1.43
N ASP A 161 12.84 -20.10 0.26
CA ASP A 161 13.85 -21.15 0.08
C ASP A 161 15.26 -20.78 0.59
N GLN A 162 15.36 -19.80 1.48
CA GLN A 162 16.58 -19.51 2.24
C GLN A 162 16.29 -19.55 3.75
N PRO A 163 16.66 -20.63 4.45
CA PRO A 163 16.71 -20.62 5.91
C PRO A 163 17.88 -19.76 6.37
N GLY A 164 17.65 -18.45 6.55
CA GLY A 164 18.64 -17.48 7.02
C GLY A 164 18.42 -17.08 8.48
N LYS A 165 19.45 -17.19 9.31
CA LYS A 165 19.50 -16.62 10.66
C LYS A 165 19.27 -15.10 10.58
N VAL A 166 18.41 -14.59 11.45
CA VAL A 166 18.16 -13.15 11.60
C VAL A 166 19.37 -12.50 12.28
N THR A 167 20.22 -11.85 11.50
CA THR A 167 21.15 -10.82 11.97
C THR A 167 20.56 -9.45 11.64
N HIS A 168 20.60 -8.52 12.60
CA HIS A 168 19.96 -7.19 12.57
C HIS A 168 20.44 -6.22 11.45
N ALA A 169 21.13 -6.70 10.42
CA ALA A 169 21.73 -5.89 9.36
C ALA A 169 21.85 -6.68 8.04
N ASP A 170 20.74 -7.26 7.56
CA ASP A 170 20.68 -7.86 6.22
C ASP A 170 19.80 -6.97 5.31
N PRO A 171 20.31 -6.42 4.19
CA PRO A 171 19.60 -5.45 3.33
C PRO A 171 18.53 -6.07 2.44
N ARG A 172 17.92 -7.19 2.86
CA ARG A 172 16.90 -7.89 2.07
C ARG A 172 15.55 -7.18 2.22
N PRO A 173 14.73 -7.13 1.16
CA PRO A 173 13.40 -6.54 1.25
C PRO A 173 12.45 -7.32 2.16
N VAL A 174 12.82 -8.52 2.63
CA VAL A 174 11.99 -9.33 3.53
C VAL A 174 12.79 -9.79 4.76
N ALA A 175 12.29 -9.44 5.95
CA ALA A 175 12.78 -9.91 7.24
C ALA A 175 11.67 -10.69 7.98
N ILE A 176 12.02 -11.83 8.59
CA ILE A 176 11.09 -12.63 9.39
C ILE A 176 11.68 -12.80 10.80
N THR A 177 10.91 -12.49 11.83
CA THR A 177 11.30 -12.67 13.24
C THR A 177 10.27 -13.54 13.93
N LEU A 178 10.73 -14.61 14.56
CA LEU A 178 9.88 -15.52 15.33
C LEU A 178 9.78 -15.04 16.77
N VAL A 179 8.56 -14.94 17.28
CA VAL A 179 8.28 -14.66 18.68
C VAL A 179 8.05 -16.00 19.40
N PRO A 180 8.97 -16.43 20.28
CA PRO A 180 8.88 -17.72 20.97
C PRO A 180 7.64 -17.82 21.86
N CYS A 181 7.08 -19.03 21.95
CA CYS A 181 5.86 -19.28 22.73
C CYS A 181 6.04 -19.02 24.25
N ALA A 182 7.29 -19.05 24.75
CA ALA A 182 7.62 -18.83 26.15
C ALA A 182 7.73 -17.35 26.55
N GLN A 183 7.82 -16.42 25.59
CA GLN A 183 7.84 -14.99 25.88
C GLN A 183 6.41 -14.47 26.06
N ARG A 184 6.04 -14.09 27.30
CA ARG A 184 4.86 -13.24 27.50
C ARG A 184 5.06 -11.94 26.72
N ILE A 185 4.11 -11.58 25.88
CA ILE A 185 4.08 -10.30 25.17
C ILE A 185 4.07 -9.19 26.24
N ARG A 186 5.22 -8.55 26.45
CA ARG A 186 5.29 -7.31 27.24
C ARG A 186 4.91 -6.17 26.30
N PRO A 187 3.97 -5.29 26.66
CA PRO A 187 3.71 -4.09 25.87
C PRO A 187 5.02 -3.32 25.71
N ALA A 188 5.33 -2.89 24.49
CA ALA A 188 6.56 -2.16 24.20
C ALA A 188 6.62 -0.90 25.07
N ALA A 189 7.65 -0.79 25.91
CA ALA A 189 7.96 0.46 26.58
C ALA A 189 8.23 1.50 25.50
N ARG A 190 7.46 2.60 25.51
CA ARG A 190 7.68 3.75 24.63
C ARG A 190 9.14 4.17 24.78
N ARG A 191 9.96 4.00 23.75
CA ARG A 191 11.19 4.77 23.64
C ARG A 191 10.78 6.20 23.34
N SER A 192 10.88 7.07 24.33
CA SER A 192 10.84 8.51 24.15
C SER A 192 11.89 8.88 23.10
N VAL A 193 11.44 9.43 21.99
CA VAL A 193 12.30 10.15 21.06
C VAL A 193 12.70 11.42 21.79
N GLN A 194 13.96 11.51 22.21
CA GLN A 194 14.56 12.78 22.63
C GLN A 194 14.82 13.58 21.35
N THR A 195 14.05 14.65 21.16
CA THR A 195 14.41 15.82 20.34
C THR A 195 15.53 16.61 20.98
#